data_AF-A0A0F9Q0E0-F1
#
_entry.id   AF-A0A0F9Q0E0-F1
#
_cell.length_a   1.000
_cell.length_b   1.000
_cell.length_c   1.000
_cell.angle_alpha   90.00
_cell.angle_beta   90.00
_cell.angle_gamma   90.00
#
_symmetry.space_group_name_H-M   'P 1'
#
loop_
_entity.id
_entity.type
_entity.pdbx_description
1 polymer ?
#
loop_
_entity_poly.entity_id
_entity_poly.type
_entity_poly.pdbx_seq_one_letter_code
_entity_poly.pdbx_strand_id
1 'polypeptide(L)'
;YPEDHTKVIIPINTFSSNDPSASVTVTNLLNTDVHIHKEAGVAPRNNAAGITMSLNHDGITGNHLLTIDTSDNTVAGFYVTGKEYQVRIEGATVDAGTINAFVGSFSIERAGGTIALLKLIQAGTITNAAGADVAADIIALKAVVGALNDVAAAGEVTDADTLVQYNKQLLNVLIGAAGIGTFPAEAAPANAVSLAEVIRAIHADVTGLNGDVMVGTDGANTTVPDAAGVAPTVAEIQAEMEENGASVLDTIRDAIAHGTYGLSAIRTRGDAAWITGGSGGITDILNVQPLIPTEVDLADTSTVRLALGLTNLLDDLPSTVEITPGTITIDRKAIGGTSWSNIVNAAACSEAAGLIYYDEVFDSGTGYAEGDSIRITFKGQKITVAANDYEITDSTGWIFQIGIRQTIRLTAARAAVLTEWINGGRLDNLLDTAAAGGGGSSGAGAITWTYTLTDSGTGLPIADVTVWVTTDVPGVNVIASGITNANGIVTFYLDAGTVYVWRQKSGYNFTNPDTETVV
;
A
#
# COMPACT_ATOMS: atom_id res chain seq x y z
N TYR A 1 47.70 -28.82 -13.76
CA TYR A 1 48.00 -30.10 -13.09
C TYR A 1 49.19 -30.74 -13.79
N PRO A 2 50.43 -30.49 -13.33
CA PRO A 2 51.62 -31.14 -13.86
C PRO A 2 51.76 -32.47 -13.11
N GLU A 3 50.79 -33.37 -13.30
CA GLU A 3 50.79 -34.67 -12.64
C GLU A 3 51.11 -35.71 -13.70
N ASP A 4 52.29 -35.54 -14.30
CA ASP A 4 52.96 -36.58 -15.04
C ASP A 4 53.23 -37.72 -14.04
N HIS A 5 52.29 -38.65 -13.94
CA HIS A 5 52.53 -39.94 -13.32
C HIS A 5 53.47 -40.71 -14.23
N THR A 6 54.76 -40.39 -14.15
CA THR A 6 55.82 -41.03 -14.93
C THR A 6 56.16 -42.42 -14.39
N LYS A 7 55.46 -42.95 -13.38
CA LYS A 7 55.83 -44.20 -12.73
C LYS A 7 54.71 -45.23 -12.81
N VAL A 8 55.04 -46.39 -13.35
CA VAL A 8 54.22 -47.60 -13.31
C VAL A 8 54.71 -48.47 -12.17
N ILE A 9 53.77 -48.93 -11.33
CA ILE A 9 54.06 -49.71 -10.13
C ILE A 9 53.39 -51.08 -10.27
N ILE A 10 54.17 -52.14 -10.09
CA ILE A 10 53.71 -53.53 -10.21
C ILE A 10 54.10 -54.27 -8.91
N PRO A 11 53.12 -54.60 -8.05
CA PRO A 11 53.36 -55.47 -6.90
C PRO A 11 53.53 -56.93 -7.34
N ILE A 12 54.50 -57.64 -6.77
CA ILE A 12 54.82 -59.03 -7.07
C ILE A 12 54.92 -59.79 -5.76
N ASN A 13 54.18 -60.89 -5.62
CA ASN A 13 54.25 -61.74 -4.44
C ASN A 13 54.92 -63.08 -4.77
N THR A 14 55.72 -63.59 -3.85
CA THR A 14 56.32 -64.92 -3.98
C THR A 14 56.03 -65.78 -2.75
N PHE A 15 55.74 -67.06 -3.01
CA PHE A 15 55.30 -68.03 -2.03
C PHE A 15 56.17 -69.28 -2.10
N SER A 16 56.29 -69.97 -0.98
CA SER A 16 57.04 -71.22 -0.92
C SER A 16 56.32 -72.30 -1.76
N SER A 17 57.11 -73.13 -2.43
CA SER A 17 56.63 -74.26 -3.21
C SER A 17 56.22 -75.44 -2.33
N ASN A 18 56.81 -75.57 -1.14
CA ASN A 18 56.54 -76.66 -0.19
C ASN A 18 55.54 -76.28 0.91
N ASP A 19 55.29 -74.99 1.14
CA ASP A 19 54.24 -74.47 2.00
C ASP A 19 53.53 -73.28 1.33
N PRO A 20 52.37 -73.49 0.67
CA PRO A 20 51.66 -72.42 -0.03
C PRO A 20 51.08 -71.35 0.92
N SER A 21 51.17 -71.54 2.24
CA SER A 21 50.78 -70.53 3.24
C SER A 21 51.95 -69.61 3.65
N ALA A 22 53.18 -69.93 3.24
CA ALA A 22 54.38 -69.17 3.57
C ALA A 22 54.85 -68.29 2.39
N SER A 23 55.00 -66.99 2.64
CA SER A 23 55.70 -66.07 1.73
C SER A 23 57.21 -66.21 1.88
N VAL A 24 57.96 -66.11 0.78
CA VAL A 24 59.43 -66.29 0.74
C VAL A 24 60.06 -65.08 0.08
N THR A 25 61.25 -64.68 0.50
CA THR A 25 61.99 -63.62 -0.21
C THR A 25 62.58 -64.16 -1.51
N VAL A 26 62.23 -63.55 -2.64
CA VAL A 26 62.95 -63.81 -3.90
C VAL A 26 64.43 -63.42 -3.78
N THR A 27 65.30 -64.28 -4.30
CA THR A 27 66.75 -64.03 -4.40
C THR A 27 67.15 -63.93 -5.86
N ASN A 28 68.31 -63.32 -6.15
CA ASN A 28 68.81 -63.13 -7.52
C ASN A 28 67.84 -62.38 -8.46
N LEU A 29 67.09 -61.41 -7.93
CA LEU A 29 66.25 -60.52 -8.74
C LEU A 29 66.78 -59.09 -8.65
N LEU A 30 67.39 -58.62 -9.73
CA LEU A 30 67.94 -57.28 -9.91
C LEU A 30 67.13 -56.49 -10.95
N ASN A 31 67.38 -55.18 -11.06
CA ASN A 31 66.71 -54.33 -12.05
C ASN A 31 67.02 -54.78 -13.51
N THR A 32 68.19 -55.37 -13.73
CA THR A 32 68.63 -55.90 -15.05
C THR A 32 67.87 -57.14 -15.49
N ASP A 33 67.21 -57.82 -14.55
CA ASP A 33 66.50 -59.08 -14.78
C ASP A 33 65.03 -58.82 -15.18
N VAL A 34 64.63 -57.55 -15.23
CA VAL A 34 63.30 -57.10 -15.67
C VAL A 34 63.34 -56.75 -17.15
N HIS A 35 62.52 -57.44 -17.93
CA HIS A 35 62.38 -57.27 -19.37
C HIS A 35 61.01 -56.66 -19.71
N ILE A 36 61.02 -55.54 -20.43
CA ILE A 36 59.79 -54.87 -20.87
C ILE A 36 59.67 -55.00 -22.39
N HIS A 37 58.59 -55.61 -22.86
CA HIS A 37 58.29 -55.81 -24.28
C HIS A 37 57.21 -54.83 -24.73
N LYS A 38 57.37 -54.24 -25.93
CA LYS A 38 56.42 -53.29 -26.53
C LYS A 38 55.63 -53.98 -27.65
N GLU A 39 54.30 -53.87 -27.66
CA GLU A 39 53.41 -54.38 -28.72
C GLU A 39 53.62 -55.87 -29.07
N ALA A 40 53.78 -56.73 -28.05
CA ALA A 40 54.14 -58.15 -28.22
C ALA A 40 55.44 -58.40 -29.03
N GLY A 41 56.31 -57.39 -29.14
CA GLY A 41 57.59 -57.48 -29.81
C GLY A 41 58.55 -58.46 -29.11
N VAL A 42 59.33 -59.18 -29.92
CA VAL A 42 60.30 -60.18 -29.43
C VAL A 42 61.53 -59.57 -28.76
N ALA A 43 61.83 -58.28 -29.01
CA ALA A 43 62.95 -57.57 -28.41
C ALA A 43 62.50 -56.81 -27.15
N PRO A 44 63.06 -57.11 -25.95
CA PRO A 44 62.81 -56.31 -24.77
C PRO A 44 63.57 -54.98 -24.81
N ARG A 45 63.20 -54.04 -23.94
CA ARG A 45 64.01 -52.86 -23.62
C ARG A 45 65.42 -53.32 -23.25
N ASN A 46 66.43 -52.84 -23.97
CA ASN A 46 67.83 -53.24 -23.83
C ASN A 46 68.61 -52.46 -22.76
N ASN A 47 67.91 -51.97 -21.72
CA ASN A 47 68.48 -51.12 -20.69
C ASN A 47 67.62 -51.15 -19.42
N ALA A 48 68.27 -51.22 -18.26
CA ALA A 48 67.65 -51.22 -16.94
C ALA A 48 67.42 -49.82 -16.33
N ALA A 49 67.85 -48.74 -17.01
CA ALA A 49 67.59 -47.37 -16.57
C ALA A 49 66.07 -47.11 -16.43
N GLY A 50 65.69 -46.43 -15.36
CA GLY A 50 64.29 -46.17 -15.00
C GLY A 50 63.58 -47.34 -14.31
N ILE A 51 64.21 -48.51 -14.18
CA ILE A 51 63.63 -49.68 -13.49
C ILE A 51 64.18 -49.77 -12.07
N THR A 52 63.30 -49.96 -11.08
CA THR A 52 63.67 -50.14 -9.67
C THR A 52 62.92 -51.32 -9.06
N MET A 53 63.66 -52.27 -8.47
CA MET A 53 63.12 -53.40 -7.71
C MET A 53 63.30 -53.17 -6.21
N SER A 54 62.21 -53.24 -5.44
CA SER A 54 62.22 -53.23 -3.98
C SER A 54 61.81 -54.60 -3.47
N LEU A 55 62.78 -55.34 -2.90
CA LEU A 55 62.52 -56.65 -2.32
C LEU A 55 62.00 -56.52 -0.89
N ASN A 56 61.01 -57.33 -0.51
CA ASN A 56 60.34 -57.26 0.78
C ASN A 56 59.89 -55.83 1.09
N HIS A 57 59.07 -55.27 0.18
CA HIS A 57 58.56 -53.92 0.31
C HIS A 57 57.87 -53.75 1.66
N ASP A 58 58.13 -52.62 2.33
CA ASP A 58 57.70 -52.34 3.70
C ASP A 58 58.18 -53.38 4.74
N GLY A 59 59.28 -54.08 4.44
CA GLY A 59 59.85 -55.13 5.30
C GLY A 59 59.06 -56.44 5.31
N ILE A 60 58.00 -56.57 4.51
CA ILE A 60 57.15 -57.76 4.49
C ILE A 60 57.77 -58.83 3.58
N THR A 61 58.08 -59.99 4.16
CA THR A 61 58.70 -61.11 3.43
C THR A 61 57.79 -61.59 2.29
N GLY A 62 58.35 -61.65 1.08
CA GLY A 62 57.69 -62.15 -0.13
C GLY A 62 56.77 -61.17 -0.84
N ASN A 63 56.63 -59.94 -0.34
CA ASN A 63 56.02 -58.83 -1.08
C ASN A 63 57.13 -58.01 -1.75
N HIS A 64 57.09 -57.88 -3.07
CA HIS A 64 58.08 -57.14 -3.84
C HIS A 64 57.39 -56.04 -4.66
N LEU A 65 58.10 -54.94 -4.91
CA LEU A 65 57.57 -53.82 -5.67
C LEU A 65 58.51 -53.47 -6.83
N LEU A 66 57.99 -53.62 -8.04
CA LEU A 66 58.64 -53.17 -9.26
C LEU A 66 58.11 -51.79 -9.65
N THR A 67 59.01 -50.82 -9.80
CA THR A 67 58.70 -49.47 -10.29
C THR A 67 59.40 -49.25 -11.63
N ILE A 68 58.66 -48.75 -12.61
CA ILE A 68 59.14 -48.42 -13.96
C ILE A 68 58.87 -46.94 -14.22
N ASP A 69 59.93 -46.17 -14.43
CA ASP A 69 59.84 -44.76 -14.83
C ASP A 69 59.67 -44.63 -16.34
N THR A 70 58.45 -44.33 -16.78
CA THR A 70 58.07 -44.11 -18.18
C THR A 70 58.60 -42.80 -18.75
N SER A 71 59.17 -41.90 -17.93
CA SER A 71 59.90 -40.72 -18.41
C SER A 71 61.38 -40.97 -18.69
N ASP A 72 61.93 -42.12 -18.29
CA ASP A 72 63.31 -42.48 -18.63
C ASP A 72 63.46 -42.69 -20.15
N ASN A 73 64.09 -41.71 -20.79
CA ASN A 73 64.32 -41.68 -22.23
C ASN A 73 65.73 -42.16 -22.62
N THR A 74 66.40 -42.92 -21.74
CA THR A 74 67.74 -43.47 -22.03
C THR A 74 67.70 -44.41 -23.24
N VAL A 75 66.57 -45.08 -23.49
CA VAL A 75 66.24 -45.70 -24.78
C VAL A 75 65.22 -44.80 -25.50
N ALA A 76 65.73 -43.96 -26.40
CA ALA A 76 64.94 -42.91 -27.04
C ALA A 76 63.65 -43.45 -27.69
N GLY A 77 62.50 -42.89 -27.32
CA GLY A 77 61.21 -43.23 -27.93
C GLY A 77 60.71 -44.65 -27.62
N PHE A 78 61.26 -45.32 -26.60
CA PHE A 78 60.76 -46.63 -26.19
C PHE A 78 59.35 -46.50 -25.61
N TYR A 79 59.16 -45.64 -24.61
CA TYR A 79 57.86 -45.32 -24.03
C TYR A 79 57.17 -44.24 -24.85
N VAL A 80 56.13 -44.63 -25.59
CA VAL A 80 55.25 -43.74 -26.35
C VAL A 80 53.80 -44.04 -26.02
N THR A 81 52.97 -43.02 -26.19
CA THR A 81 51.51 -43.08 -26.02
C THR A 81 50.88 -44.00 -27.07
N GLY A 82 49.70 -44.55 -26.77
CA GLY A 82 48.96 -45.44 -27.65
C GLY A 82 49.55 -46.84 -27.80
N LYS A 83 50.51 -47.25 -26.95
CA LYS A 83 51.17 -48.56 -27.01
C LYS A 83 50.96 -49.38 -25.73
N GLU A 84 50.95 -50.71 -25.89
CA GLU A 84 50.86 -51.70 -24.81
C GLU A 84 52.24 -52.31 -24.51
N TYR A 85 52.53 -52.47 -23.22
CA TYR A 85 53.79 -52.98 -22.70
C TYR A 85 53.54 -54.19 -21.81
N GLN A 86 54.38 -55.22 -21.94
CA GLN A 86 54.37 -56.42 -21.11
C GLN A 86 55.66 -56.49 -20.30
N VAL A 87 55.56 -56.88 -19.04
CA VAL A 87 56.68 -56.89 -18.10
C VAL A 87 56.95 -58.33 -17.66
N ARG A 88 58.19 -58.76 -17.82
CA ARG A 88 58.69 -60.09 -17.46
C ARG A 88 59.87 -59.97 -16.51
N ILE A 89 59.99 -60.91 -15.58
CA ILE A 89 61.20 -61.17 -14.80
C ILE A 89 61.84 -62.47 -15.30
N GLU A 90 63.16 -62.52 -15.34
CA GLU A 90 63.93 -63.67 -15.82
C GLU A 90 65.05 -64.02 -14.84
N GLY A 91 65.22 -65.30 -14.52
CA GLY A 91 66.31 -65.78 -13.66
C GLY A 91 66.11 -65.60 -12.15
N ALA A 92 64.92 -65.19 -11.71
CA ALA A 92 64.62 -65.00 -10.29
C ALA A 92 64.60 -66.34 -9.53
N THR A 93 65.16 -66.40 -8.32
CA THR A 93 65.15 -67.62 -7.49
C THR A 93 64.12 -67.50 -6.36
N VAL A 94 63.10 -68.37 -6.37
CA VAL A 94 62.05 -68.48 -5.36
C VAL A 94 62.08 -69.90 -4.79
N ASP A 95 62.21 -70.04 -3.47
CA ASP A 95 62.25 -71.34 -2.77
C ASP A 95 63.23 -72.35 -3.42
N ALA A 96 64.46 -71.88 -3.67
CA ALA A 96 65.53 -72.60 -4.37
C ALA A 96 65.25 -73.00 -5.84
N GLY A 97 64.10 -72.64 -6.41
CA GLY A 97 63.78 -72.81 -7.83
C GLY A 97 63.99 -71.53 -8.64
N THR A 98 64.60 -71.63 -9.83
CA THR A 98 64.72 -70.51 -10.77
C THR A 98 63.46 -70.39 -11.64
N ILE A 99 62.88 -69.19 -11.71
CA ILE A 99 61.64 -68.91 -12.43
C ILE A 99 61.80 -67.77 -13.44
N ASN A 100 61.04 -67.88 -14.54
CA ASN A 100 60.80 -66.80 -15.50
C ASN A 100 59.29 -66.56 -15.54
N ALA A 101 58.84 -65.32 -15.33
CA ALA A 101 57.42 -65.02 -15.20
C ALA A 101 57.07 -63.66 -15.80
N PHE A 102 55.92 -63.58 -16.48
CA PHE A 102 55.28 -62.31 -16.78
C PHE A 102 54.57 -61.80 -15.53
N VAL A 103 54.88 -60.57 -15.12
CA VAL A 103 54.46 -60.00 -13.83
C VAL A 103 53.46 -58.86 -13.98
N GLY A 104 53.26 -58.34 -15.20
CA GLY A 104 52.23 -57.35 -15.46
C GLY A 104 52.23 -56.83 -16.88
N SER A 105 51.26 -55.97 -17.17
CA SER A 105 51.18 -55.19 -18.41
C SER A 105 50.64 -53.79 -18.11
N PHE A 106 51.01 -52.82 -18.94
CA PHE A 106 50.51 -51.46 -18.84
C PHE A 106 50.44 -50.79 -20.22
N SER A 107 49.71 -49.68 -20.30
CA SER A 107 49.61 -48.86 -21.51
C SER A 107 49.74 -47.39 -21.15
N ILE A 108 50.41 -46.61 -21.98
CA ILE A 108 50.45 -45.15 -21.86
C ILE A 108 49.41 -44.61 -22.82
N GLU A 109 48.37 -43.93 -22.32
CA GLU A 109 47.26 -43.40 -23.13
C GLU A 109 46.76 -44.45 -24.15
N ARG A 110 46.17 -45.56 -23.68
CA ARG A 110 45.76 -46.69 -24.52
C ARG A 110 45.04 -46.21 -25.79
N ALA A 111 45.44 -46.75 -26.95
CA ALA A 111 44.79 -46.45 -28.21
C ALA A 111 43.27 -46.74 -28.11
N GLY A 112 42.44 -45.75 -28.43
CA GLY A 112 40.98 -45.82 -28.29
C GLY A 112 40.42 -45.61 -26.88
N GLY A 113 41.26 -45.34 -25.88
CA GLY A 113 40.81 -44.95 -24.53
C GLY A 113 40.25 -43.52 -24.47
N THR A 114 39.38 -43.23 -23.50
CA THR A 114 38.73 -41.92 -23.33
C THR A 114 39.73 -40.77 -23.26
N ILE A 115 40.87 -40.94 -22.59
CA ILE A 115 41.92 -39.91 -22.47
C ILE A 115 42.59 -39.64 -23.83
N ALA A 116 42.84 -40.67 -24.64
CA ALA A 116 43.40 -40.53 -25.98
C ALA A 116 42.41 -39.82 -26.93
N LEU A 117 41.11 -40.13 -26.81
CA LEU A 117 40.04 -39.46 -27.56
C LEU A 117 39.86 -38.00 -27.14
N LEU A 118 39.96 -37.71 -25.84
CA LEU A 118 39.81 -36.34 -25.32
C LEU A 118 40.98 -35.44 -25.75
N LYS A 119 42.20 -35.99 -25.83
CA LYS A 119 43.37 -35.29 -26.38
C LYS A 119 43.25 -35.05 -27.89
N LEU A 120 42.60 -35.96 -28.63
CA LEU A 120 42.26 -35.77 -30.04
C LEU A 120 41.26 -34.62 -30.24
N ILE A 121 40.30 -34.46 -29.33
CA ILE A 121 39.35 -33.33 -29.32
C ILE A 121 40.07 -32.01 -29.01
N GLN A 122 41.09 -32.04 -28.15
CA GLN A 122 41.83 -30.85 -27.75
C GLN A 122 42.88 -30.40 -28.78
N ALA A 123 43.32 -31.30 -29.66
CA ALA A 123 44.30 -31.03 -30.73
C ALA A 123 43.70 -31.03 -32.15
N GLY A 124 42.46 -31.47 -32.34
CA GLY A 124 41.84 -31.69 -33.65
C GLY A 124 40.67 -30.75 -33.94
N THR A 125 40.74 -30.10 -35.10
CA THR A 125 39.67 -29.41 -35.80
C THR A 125 38.30 -30.07 -35.57
N ILE A 126 37.36 -29.38 -34.92
CA ILE A 126 35.98 -29.87 -34.81
C ILE A 126 35.31 -29.58 -36.15
N THR A 127 35.35 -30.53 -37.07
CA THR A 127 34.57 -30.44 -38.30
C THR A 127 33.13 -30.87 -38.04
N ASN A 128 32.15 -30.16 -38.60
CA ASN A 128 30.78 -30.62 -38.63
C ASN A 128 30.64 -31.90 -39.50
N ALA A 129 29.45 -32.51 -39.53
CA ALA A 129 29.19 -33.70 -40.34
C ALA A 129 29.42 -33.51 -41.86
N ALA A 130 29.53 -32.25 -42.33
CA ALA A 130 29.84 -31.88 -43.70
C ALA A 130 31.34 -31.60 -43.94
N GLY A 131 32.20 -31.78 -42.94
CA GLY A 131 33.64 -31.56 -43.05
C GLY A 131 34.07 -30.09 -42.97
N ALA A 132 33.16 -29.15 -42.66
CA ALA A 132 33.48 -27.74 -42.52
C ALA A 132 34.06 -27.45 -41.12
N ASP A 133 35.13 -26.67 -41.09
CA ASP A 133 35.84 -26.31 -39.87
C ASP A 133 35.02 -25.33 -39.01
N VAL A 134 34.38 -25.85 -37.96
CA VAL A 134 33.61 -25.03 -37.01
C VAL A 134 34.54 -24.17 -36.15
N ALA A 135 35.84 -24.49 -36.07
CA ALA A 135 36.81 -23.69 -35.34
C ALA A 135 37.07 -22.34 -36.04
N ALA A 136 37.03 -22.29 -37.38
CA ALA A 136 37.15 -21.05 -38.13
C ALA A 136 36.00 -20.07 -37.81
N ASP A 137 34.76 -20.57 -37.76
CA ASP A 137 33.59 -19.76 -37.42
C ASP A 137 33.61 -19.27 -35.97
N ILE A 138 34.07 -20.10 -35.04
CA ILE A 138 34.20 -19.73 -33.62
C ILE A 138 35.32 -18.69 -33.42
N ILE A 139 36.43 -18.79 -34.16
CA ILE A 139 37.51 -17.80 -34.14
C ILE A 139 37.02 -16.46 -34.71
N ALA A 140 36.27 -16.49 -35.83
CA ALA A 140 35.66 -15.29 -36.40
C ALA A 140 34.69 -14.63 -35.42
N LEU A 141 33.85 -15.42 -34.74
CA LEU A 141 32.91 -14.90 -33.75
C LEU A 141 33.62 -14.29 -32.53
N LYS A 142 34.70 -14.92 -32.04
CA LYS A 142 35.53 -14.36 -30.96
C LYS A 142 36.21 -13.05 -31.36
N ALA A 143 36.65 -12.90 -32.62
CA ALA A 143 37.22 -11.67 -33.12
C ALA A 143 36.18 -10.53 -33.17
N VAL A 144 34.95 -10.83 -33.60
CA VAL A 144 33.83 -9.87 -33.59
C VAL A 144 33.47 -9.45 -32.16
N VAL A 145 33.42 -10.39 -31.23
CA VAL A 145 33.15 -10.10 -29.80
C VAL A 145 34.30 -9.34 -29.15
N GLY A 146 35.56 -9.63 -29.52
CA GLY A 146 36.73 -8.86 -29.08
C GLY A 146 36.67 -7.41 -29.54
N ALA A 147 36.37 -7.17 -30.82
CA ALA A 147 36.21 -5.82 -31.37
C ALA A 147 35.07 -5.04 -30.70
N LEU A 148 33.98 -5.72 -30.30
CA LEU A 148 32.88 -5.11 -29.52
C LEU A 148 33.31 -4.72 -28.09
N ASN A 149 34.20 -5.50 -27.47
CA ASN A 149 34.78 -5.16 -26.16
C ASN A 149 35.79 -4.01 -26.26
N ASP A 150 36.56 -3.93 -27.34
CA ASP A 150 37.52 -2.84 -27.57
C ASP A 150 36.81 -1.48 -27.80
N VAL A 151 35.62 -1.50 -28.43
CA VAL A 151 34.73 -0.32 -28.58
C VAL A 151 34.28 0.24 -27.22
N ALA A 152 34.30 -0.56 -26.15
CA ALA A 152 33.97 -0.11 -24.80
C ALA A 152 35.17 0.55 -24.09
N ALA A 153 36.40 0.43 -24.61
CA ALA A 153 37.61 0.69 -23.83
C ALA A 153 38.51 1.87 -24.26
N ALA A 154 38.40 2.51 -25.43
CA ALA A 154 39.36 3.58 -25.78
C ALA A 154 38.89 4.68 -26.76
N GLY A 155 39.29 5.93 -26.47
CA GLY A 155 40.13 6.79 -27.33
C GLY A 155 39.56 7.49 -28.59
N GLU A 156 40.33 8.48 -29.08
CA GLU A 156 40.22 9.08 -30.42
C GLU A 156 40.54 8.04 -31.51
N VAL A 157 39.87 8.13 -32.66
CA VAL A 157 40.02 7.20 -33.79
C VAL A 157 41.28 7.48 -34.60
N THR A 158 41.98 6.43 -35.01
CA THR A 158 43.19 6.38 -35.83
C THR A 158 42.96 5.58 -37.12
N ASP A 159 43.87 5.68 -38.09
CA ASP A 159 43.76 5.03 -39.41
C ASP A 159 43.67 3.49 -39.39
N ALA A 160 43.87 2.86 -38.22
CA ALA A 160 43.76 1.41 -38.03
C ALA A 160 42.35 0.94 -37.57
N ASP A 161 41.41 1.86 -37.37
CA ASP A 161 40.13 1.54 -36.74
C ASP A 161 39.06 1.01 -37.69
N THR A 162 38.17 0.19 -37.13
CA THR A 162 37.14 -0.53 -37.88
C THR A 162 35.89 0.32 -38.14
N LEU A 163 35.07 -0.10 -39.12
CA LEU A 163 33.81 0.55 -39.50
C LEU A 163 32.86 0.81 -38.31
N VAL A 164 32.89 -0.03 -37.28
CA VAL A 164 32.04 0.09 -36.08
C VAL A 164 32.47 1.29 -35.20
N GLN A 165 33.76 1.58 -35.12
CA GLN A 165 34.27 2.74 -34.39
C GLN A 165 33.94 4.06 -35.10
N TYR A 166 34.05 4.09 -36.44
CA TYR A 166 33.59 5.22 -37.26
C TYR A 166 32.10 5.52 -37.06
N ASN A 167 31.25 4.47 -37.02
CA ASN A 167 29.82 4.64 -36.76
C ASN A 167 29.53 5.21 -35.36
N LYS A 168 30.31 4.84 -34.34
CA LYS A 168 30.17 5.37 -32.98
C LYS A 168 30.62 6.84 -32.87
N GLN A 169 31.67 7.24 -33.58
CA GLN A 169 32.04 8.66 -33.68
C GLN A 169 30.95 9.49 -34.36
N LEU A 170 30.41 9.00 -35.48
CA LEU A 170 29.25 9.64 -36.12
C LEU A 170 28.09 9.81 -35.12
N LEU A 171 27.80 8.77 -34.35
CA LEU A 171 26.75 8.79 -33.34
C LEU A 171 27.05 9.79 -32.20
N ASN A 172 28.28 9.82 -31.67
CA ASN A 172 28.68 10.73 -30.60
C ASN A 172 28.65 12.21 -31.04
N VAL A 173 29.01 12.49 -32.30
CA VAL A 173 28.88 13.82 -32.91
C VAL A 173 27.39 14.20 -33.05
N LEU A 174 26.53 13.26 -33.45
CA LEU A 174 25.08 13.48 -33.56
C LEU A 174 24.37 13.64 -32.21
N ILE A 175 24.87 12.99 -31.15
CA ILE A 175 24.25 13.00 -29.80
C ILE A 175 24.88 14.06 -28.88
N GLY A 176 25.96 14.74 -29.32
CA GLY A 176 26.49 15.94 -28.64
C GLY A 176 27.39 15.67 -27.43
N ALA A 177 28.01 14.49 -27.34
CA ALA A 177 28.82 14.12 -26.17
C ALA A 177 30.28 14.64 -26.20
N ALA A 178 30.81 14.96 -27.37
CA ALA A 178 32.09 15.65 -27.54
C ALA A 178 32.01 16.53 -28.79
N GLY A 179 32.20 17.84 -28.66
CA GLY A 179 32.23 18.75 -29.80
C GLY A 179 33.39 18.41 -30.75
N ILE A 180 33.25 18.79 -32.02
CA ILE A 180 34.33 18.66 -33.01
C ILE A 180 35.44 19.64 -32.61
N GLY A 181 36.56 19.14 -32.07
CA GLY A 181 37.64 19.96 -31.52
C GLY A 181 38.34 20.84 -32.56
N THR A 182 38.42 20.38 -33.80
CA THR A 182 39.00 21.12 -34.93
C THR A 182 38.39 20.65 -36.24
N PHE A 183 37.83 21.56 -37.04
CA PHE A 183 37.38 21.25 -38.40
C PHE A 183 38.58 21.12 -39.35
N PRO A 184 38.54 20.21 -40.34
CA PRO A 184 39.56 20.13 -41.39
C PRO A 184 39.68 21.44 -42.18
N ALA A 185 40.88 21.70 -42.71
CA ALA A 185 41.14 22.84 -43.59
C ALA A 185 40.30 22.75 -44.88
N GLU A 186 39.96 23.91 -45.44
CA GLU A 186 39.17 24.06 -46.65
C GLU A 186 39.77 23.31 -47.85
N ALA A 187 39.06 22.29 -48.35
CA ALA A 187 39.35 21.69 -49.65
C ALA A 187 38.51 22.39 -50.73
N ALA A 188 39.11 22.65 -51.89
CA ALA A 188 38.40 23.26 -53.02
C ALA A 188 37.29 22.31 -53.54
N PRO A 189 36.10 22.84 -53.88
CA PRO A 189 34.95 22.02 -54.22
C PRO A 189 35.15 21.29 -55.55
N ALA A 190 35.48 19.99 -55.48
CA ALA A 190 35.44 19.08 -56.61
C ALA A 190 34.62 17.84 -56.24
N ASN A 191 33.33 17.86 -56.62
CA ASN A 191 32.38 16.74 -56.78
C ASN A 191 32.26 15.65 -55.68
N ALA A 192 32.73 15.88 -54.46
CA ALA A 192 32.48 15.02 -53.31
C ALA A 192 32.25 15.85 -52.04
N VAL A 193 31.29 16.78 -52.08
CA VAL A 193 30.99 17.63 -50.92
C VAL A 193 30.46 16.76 -49.78
N SER A 194 31.27 16.60 -48.73
CA SER A 194 30.90 15.89 -47.51
C SER A 194 29.96 16.76 -46.66
N LEU A 195 29.13 16.12 -45.83
CA LEU A 195 28.28 16.85 -44.86
C LEU A 195 29.13 17.76 -43.93
N ALA A 196 30.38 17.38 -43.66
CA ALA A 196 31.33 18.18 -42.91
C ALA A 196 31.68 19.50 -43.63
N GLU A 197 31.83 19.49 -44.95
CA GLU A 197 32.06 20.71 -45.74
C GLU A 197 30.82 21.60 -45.79
N VAL A 198 29.62 21.01 -45.87
CA VAL A 198 28.36 21.77 -45.79
C VAL A 198 28.21 22.45 -44.42
N ILE A 199 28.44 21.72 -43.33
CA ILE A 199 28.35 22.28 -41.97
C ILE A 199 29.44 23.33 -41.72
N ARG A 200 30.67 23.12 -42.23
CA ARG A 200 31.75 24.12 -42.15
C ARG A 200 31.41 25.38 -42.94
N ALA A 201 30.84 25.26 -44.13
CA ALA A 201 30.39 26.41 -44.92
C ALA A 201 29.32 27.20 -44.16
N ILE A 202 28.31 26.52 -43.60
CA ILE A 202 27.29 27.16 -42.75
C ILE A 202 27.92 27.84 -41.53
N HIS A 203 28.86 27.18 -40.85
CA HIS A 203 29.54 27.78 -39.70
C HIS A 203 30.37 29.01 -40.09
N ALA A 204 31.11 28.96 -41.20
CA ALA A 204 31.91 30.09 -41.69
C ALA A 204 31.01 31.27 -42.11
N ASP A 205 29.89 30.97 -42.77
CA ASP A 205 28.87 31.95 -43.12
C ASP A 205 28.25 32.59 -41.87
N VAL A 206 28.06 31.83 -40.78
CA VAL A 206 27.43 32.34 -39.54
C VAL A 206 28.42 33.03 -38.60
N THR A 207 29.66 32.56 -38.47
CA THR A 207 30.62 33.10 -37.48
C THR A 207 31.20 34.46 -37.84
N GLY A 208 31.05 34.92 -39.07
CA GLY A 208 31.38 36.28 -39.50
C GLY A 208 30.20 37.25 -39.48
N LEU A 209 28.97 36.76 -39.29
CA LEU A 209 27.81 37.63 -39.19
C LEU A 209 27.74 38.18 -37.77
N ASN A 210 28.07 39.46 -37.61
CA ASN A 210 27.64 40.22 -36.44
C ASN A 210 26.12 40.01 -36.31
N GLY A 211 25.62 39.73 -35.11
CA GLY A 211 24.23 39.27 -34.90
C GLY A 211 23.13 40.10 -35.59
N ASP A 212 23.46 41.32 -36.01
CA ASP A 212 22.64 42.26 -36.78
C ASP A 212 22.23 41.81 -38.20
N VAL A 213 22.87 40.80 -38.79
CA VAL A 213 22.58 40.38 -40.19
C VAL A 213 21.76 39.07 -40.29
N MET A 214 21.43 38.44 -39.16
CA MET A 214 20.50 37.30 -39.17
C MET A 214 19.08 37.79 -39.43
N VAL A 215 18.63 37.64 -40.69
CA VAL A 215 17.25 37.93 -41.14
C VAL A 215 16.27 37.17 -40.23
N GLY A 216 15.60 37.93 -39.34
CA GLY A 216 14.72 37.39 -38.30
C GLY A 216 15.04 37.86 -36.88
N THR A 217 16.17 38.55 -36.66
CA THR A 217 16.47 39.27 -35.39
C THR A 217 16.20 40.78 -35.48
N ASP A 218 15.91 41.28 -36.68
CA ASP A 218 15.49 42.66 -36.99
C ASP A 218 14.20 43.09 -36.26
N GLY A 219 13.51 42.16 -35.60
CA GLY A 219 12.36 42.42 -34.74
C GLY A 219 12.70 42.88 -33.31
N ALA A 220 13.99 42.96 -32.95
CA ALA A 220 14.42 43.39 -31.61
C ALA A 220 15.38 44.60 -31.59
N ASN A 221 15.61 45.27 -32.73
CA ASN A 221 16.20 46.61 -32.70
C ASN A 221 15.10 47.65 -32.43
N THR A 222 14.86 47.94 -31.15
CA THR A 222 13.79 48.82 -30.68
C THR A 222 14.13 50.31 -30.76
N THR A 223 15.22 50.70 -31.41
CA THR A 223 15.53 52.12 -31.63
C THR A 223 15.56 52.42 -33.11
N VAL A 224 14.52 53.11 -33.58
CA VAL A 224 14.56 53.85 -34.85
C VAL A 224 15.78 54.78 -34.78
N PRO A 225 16.77 54.66 -35.67
CA PRO A 225 17.94 55.55 -35.66
C PRO A 225 17.49 56.99 -35.87
N ASP A 226 18.20 57.94 -35.26
CA ASP A 226 18.00 59.36 -35.56
C ASP A 226 18.32 59.66 -37.04
N ALA A 227 18.09 60.90 -37.47
CA ALA A 227 18.38 61.32 -38.85
C ALA A 227 19.87 61.18 -39.24
N ALA A 228 20.77 60.94 -38.28
CA ALA A 228 22.20 60.69 -38.48
C ALA A 228 22.58 59.19 -38.45
N GLY A 229 21.62 58.29 -38.25
CA GLY A 229 21.85 56.84 -38.20
C GLY A 229 22.49 56.35 -36.90
N VAL A 230 22.45 57.16 -35.83
CA VAL A 230 22.99 56.82 -34.51
C VAL A 230 21.84 56.53 -33.55
N ALA A 231 22.11 55.70 -32.53
CA ALA A 231 21.13 55.44 -31.48
C ALA A 231 20.80 56.74 -30.73
N PRO A 232 19.52 57.10 -30.55
CA PRO A 232 19.13 58.35 -29.93
C PRO A 232 19.65 58.44 -28.49
N THR A 233 20.20 59.60 -28.13
CA THR A 233 20.71 59.87 -26.80
C THR A 233 19.56 60.00 -25.79
N VAL A 234 19.85 59.82 -24.50
CA VAL A 234 18.88 60.02 -23.42
C VAL A 234 18.23 61.41 -23.49
N ALA A 235 18.97 62.43 -23.93
CA ALA A 235 18.47 63.78 -24.10
C ALA A 235 17.47 63.89 -25.27
N GLU A 236 17.71 63.21 -26.38
CA GLU A 236 16.81 63.20 -27.54
C GLU A 236 15.53 62.41 -27.25
N ILE A 237 15.65 61.26 -26.58
CA ILE A 237 14.48 60.48 -26.11
C ILE A 237 13.65 61.32 -25.14
N GLN A 238 14.31 62.01 -24.21
CA GLN A 238 13.61 62.86 -23.24
C GLN A 238 12.96 64.07 -23.92
N ALA A 239 13.62 64.71 -24.88
CA ALA A 239 13.07 65.82 -25.64
C ALA A 239 11.86 65.38 -26.49
N GLU A 240 11.92 64.25 -27.18
CA GLU A 240 10.76 63.70 -27.91
C GLU A 240 9.59 63.33 -26.98
N MET A 241 9.89 62.72 -25.82
CA MET A 241 8.89 62.39 -24.82
C MET A 241 8.22 63.63 -24.21
N GLU A 242 8.93 64.76 -24.14
CA GLU A 242 8.43 66.05 -23.65
C GLU A 242 7.72 66.86 -24.77
N GLU A 243 8.19 66.77 -26.02
CA GLU A 243 7.65 67.52 -27.18
C GLU A 243 6.38 66.88 -27.75
N ASN A 244 6.33 65.54 -27.86
CA ASN A 244 5.14 64.81 -28.28
C ASN A 244 4.23 64.41 -27.10
N GLY A 245 4.73 64.59 -25.87
CA GLY A 245 4.03 64.26 -24.63
C GLY A 245 3.90 65.48 -23.74
N ALA A 246 2.77 66.19 -23.89
CA ALA A 246 1.97 66.53 -22.71
C ALA A 246 1.81 65.21 -21.94
N SER A 247 2.73 64.99 -20.99
CA SER A 247 3.01 63.67 -20.44
C SER A 247 1.72 63.01 -20.00
N VAL A 248 1.58 61.71 -20.20
CA VAL A 248 0.48 60.96 -19.58
C VAL A 248 0.40 61.28 -18.08
N LEU A 249 1.54 61.56 -17.43
CA LEU A 249 1.57 62.03 -16.06
C LEU A 249 0.94 63.42 -15.89
N ASP A 250 1.13 64.34 -16.83
CA ASP A 250 0.53 65.68 -16.78
C ASP A 250 -0.99 65.62 -17.03
N THR A 251 -1.40 64.82 -18.02
CA THR A 251 -2.81 64.52 -18.27
C THR A 251 -3.50 63.88 -17.07
N ILE A 252 -2.84 62.92 -16.40
CA ILE A 252 -3.33 62.29 -15.17
C ILE A 252 -3.35 63.29 -14.02
N ARG A 253 -2.32 64.14 -13.89
CA ARG A 253 -2.23 65.14 -12.81
C ARG A 253 -3.31 66.20 -12.94
N ASP A 254 -3.57 66.69 -14.15
CA ASP A 254 -4.66 67.61 -14.46
C ASP A 254 -6.03 66.96 -14.23
N ALA A 255 -6.22 65.70 -14.65
CA ALA A 255 -7.46 64.96 -14.40
C ALA A 255 -7.70 64.74 -12.88
N ILE A 256 -6.66 64.50 -12.09
CA ILE A 256 -6.74 64.37 -10.63
C ILE A 256 -7.03 65.73 -9.97
N ALA A 257 -6.43 66.81 -10.47
CA ALA A 257 -6.53 68.16 -9.90
C ALA A 257 -7.79 68.94 -10.34
N HIS A 258 -8.54 68.43 -11.31
CA HIS A 258 -9.68 69.15 -11.90
C HIS A 258 -10.74 69.51 -10.84
N GLY A 259 -11.02 70.81 -10.67
CA GLY A 259 -11.86 71.34 -9.58
C GLY A 259 -13.32 70.85 -9.56
N THR A 260 -13.83 70.32 -10.68
CA THR A 260 -15.21 69.83 -10.81
C THR A 260 -15.36 68.32 -10.72
N TYR A 261 -14.39 67.55 -11.25
CA TYR A 261 -14.50 66.10 -11.43
C TYR A 261 -13.25 65.32 -11.01
N GLY A 262 -12.18 66.02 -10.62
CA GLY A 262 -10.96 65.42 -10.15
C GLY A 262 -11.10 64.83 -8.75
N LEU A 263 -10.09 64.07 -8.34
CA LEU A 263 -10.06 63.40 -7.04
C LEU A 263 -10.17 64.41 -5.88
N SER A 264 -9.62 65.62 -6.04
CA SER A 264 -9.77 66.72 -5.09
C SER A 264 -11.22 67.20 -4.97
N ALA A 265 -11.96 67.26 -6.08
CA ALA A 265 -13.38 67.62 -6.08
C ALA A 265 -14.24 66.52 -5.45
N ILE A 266 -13.92 65.25 -5.74
CA ILE A 266 -14.56 64.09 -5.10
C ILE A 266 -14.31 64.12 -3.59
N ARG A 267 -13.07 64.35 -3.15
CA ARG A 267 -12.73 64.51 -1.73
C ARG A 267 -13.52 65.65 -1.11
N THR A 268 -13.49 66.84 -1.68
CA THR A 268 -14.22 68.00 -1.13
C THR A 268 -15.73 67.75 -1.05
N ARG A 269 -16.33 67.06 -2.02
CA ARG A 269 -17.75 66.65 -1.94
C ARG A 269 -17.99 65.56 -0.89
N GLY A 270 -17.07 64.61 -0.75
CA GLY A 270 -17.12 63.58 0.30
C GLY A 270 -17.01 64.19 1.70
N ASP A 271 -16.06 65.09 1.90
CA ASP A 271 -15.84 65.83 3.14
C ASP A 271 -17.01 66.77 3.42
N ALA A 272 -17.57 67.45 2.41
CA ALA A 272 -18.76 68.29 2.58
C ALA A 272 -20.00 67.46 2.92
N ALA A 273 -20.21 66.31 2.28
CA ALA A 273 -21.28 65.37 2.62
C ALA A 273 -21.11 64.79 4.05
N TRP A 274 -19.86 64.60 4.48
CA TRP A 274 -19.51 64.17 5.84
C TRP A 274 -19.74 65.25 6.90
N ILE A 275 -19.49 66.52 6.56
CA ILE A 275 -19.52 67.64 7.53
C ILE A 275 -20.88 68.35 7.58
N THR A 276 -21.67 68.36 6.49
CA THR A 276 -22.97 69.06 6.46
C THR A 276 -24.20 68.16 6.67
N GLY A 277 -24.01 66.85 6.89
CA GLY A 277 -24.96 66.00 7.60
C GLY A 277 -24.63 65.98 9.10
N GLY A 278 -25.07 66.99 9.84
CA GLY A 278 -24.68 67.20 11.25
C GLY A 278 -24.94 65.99 12.15
N SER A 279 -23.92 65.56 12.89
CA SER A 279 -23.97 64.73 14.11
C SER A 279 -24.73 63.39 14.09
N GLY A 280 -25.22 62.93 12.94
CA GLY A 280 -25.82 61.61 12.76
C GLY A 280 -25.07 60.90 11.65
N GLY A 281 -24.01 60.19 12.02
CA GLY A 281 -23.24 59.37 11.10
C GLY A 281 -24.18 58.46 10.31
N ILE A 282 -24.11 58.57 8.99
CA ILE A 282 -24.81 57.79 7.97
C ILE A 282 -24.43 56.30 7.97
N THR A 283 -24.16 55.68 9.12
CA THR A 283 -23.80 54.25 9.23
C THR A 283 -24.05 53.60 10.57
N ASP A 284 -24.93 54.14 11.42
CA ASP A 284 -25.62 53.25 12.35
C ASP A 284 -26.79 52.62 11.59
N ILE A 285 -26.48 51.55 10.85
CA ILE A 285 -27.51 50.70 10.25
C ILE A 285 -28.23 50.07 11.44
N LEU A 286 -29.36 50.67 11.82
CA LEU A 286 -30.24 50.09 12.81
C LEU A 286 -30.83 48.81 12.21
N ASN A 287 -30.36 47.67 12.70
CA ASN A 287 -30.87 46.37 12.31
C ASN A 287 -32.04 46.00 13.22
N VAL A 288 -33.21 45.79 12.63
CA VAL A 288 -34.44 45.42 13.32
C VAL A 288 -34.61 43.90 13.23
N GLN A 289 -34.40 43.21 14.34
CA GLN A 289 -34.53 41.77 14.44
C GLN A 289 -35.86 41.40 15.10
N PRO A 290 -36.73 40.58 14.45
CA PRO A 290 -37.91 40.07 15.11
C PRO A 290 -37.52 39.05 16.19
N LEU A 291 -37.96 39.28 17.41
CA LEU A 291 -37.86 38.39 18.56
C LEU A 291 -39.23 37.73 18.78
N ILE A 292 -39.72 37.04 17.75
CA ILE A 292 -41.02 36.39 17.72
C ILE A 292 -40.78 34.90 17.45
N PRO A 293 -41.25 34.00 18.33
CA PRO A 293 -41.06 32.57 18.13
C PRO A 293 -41.85 32.08 16.91
N THR A 294 -41.32 31.11 16.16
CA THR A 294 -42.02 30.55 15.00
C THR A 294 -43.26 29.73 15.38
N GLU A 295 -43.26 29.17 16.58
CA GLU A 295 -44.38 28.43 17.16
C GLU A 295 -44.49 28.74 18.65
N VAL A 296 -45.72 28.73 19.18
CA VAL A 296 -45.98 28.80 20.62
C VAL A 296 -46.62 27.48 21.07
N ASP A 297 -46.07 26.90 22.14
CA ASP A 297 -46.56 25.66 22.74
C ASP A 297 -47.55 25.96 23.87
N LEU A 298 -48.81 25.55 23.70
CA LEU A 298 -49.85 25.74 24.72
C LEU A 298 -49.62 24.89 25.98
N ALA A 299 -48.74 23.88 25.94
CA ALA A 299 -48.50 22.99 27.08
C ALA A 299 -47.90 23.68 28.31
N ASP A 300 -47.26 24.85 28.13
CA ASP A 300 -46.55 25.57 29.19
C ASP A 300 -47.25 26.86 29.65
N THR A 301 -48.52 27.11 29.24
CA THR A 301 -49.34 28.31 29.57
C THR A 301 -48.49 29.51 30.00
N SER A 302 -47.75 30.08 29.06
CA SER A 302 -46.79 31.14 29.34
C SER A 302 -47.20 32.42 28.62
N THR A 303 -47.06 33.54 29.33
CA THR A 303 -47.02 34.85 28.71
C THR A 303 -45.83 34.87 27.76
N VAL A 304 -46.08 35.04 26.47
CA VAL A 304 -45.05 35.11 25.44
C VAL A 304 -44.82 36.58 25.11
N ARG A 305 -43.56 37.00 25.21
CA ARG A 305 -43.13 38.32 24.78
C ARG A 305 -42.92 38.33 23.27
N LEU A 306 -43.71 39.13 22.57
CA LEU A 306 -43.60 39.38 21.14
C LEU A 306 -42.84 40.70 20.97
N ALA A 307 -41.66 40.69 20.34
CA ALA A 307 -40.84 41.89 20.29
C ALA A 307 -40.11 42.14 18.96
N LEU A 308 -39.75 43.40 18.73
CA LEU A 308 -38.74 43.85 17.78
C LEU A 308 -37.52 44.31 18.58
N GLY A 309 -36.40 43.61 18.38
CA GLY A 309 -35.10 44.03 18.90
C GLY A 309 -34.43 44.95 17.90
N LEU A 310 -34.03 46.12 18.35
CA LEU A 310 -33.25 47.09 17.60
C LEU A 310 -31.79 46.89 18.00
N THR A 311 -30.92 46.75 17.02
CA THR A 311 -29.47 46.58 17.21
C THR A 311 -28.73 47.53 16.29
N ASN A 312 -27.58 48.00 16.74
CA ASN A 312 -26.68 48.80 15.93
C ASN A 312 -25.25 48.26 16.03
N LEU A 313 -24.36 48.71 15.14
CA LEU A 313 -22.99 48.18 15.07
C LEU A 313 -22.09 48.72 16.19
N LEU A 314 -22.50 49.81 16.82
CA LEU A 314 -21.71 50.54 17.81
C LEU A 314 -22.18 50.37 19.26
N ASP A 315 -23.14 49.46 19.51
CA ASP A 315 -23.70 49.14 20.84
C ASP A 315 -24.36 50.34 21.54
N ASP A 316 -24.77 51.36 20.77
CA ASP A 316 -25.49 52.55 21.24
C ASP A 316 -26.99 52.39 20.98
N LEU A 317 -27.62 51.41 21.63
CA LEU A 317 -29.02 51.09 21.39
C LEU A 317 -29.92 52.31 21.68
N PRO A 318 -30.95 52.58 20.85
CA PRO A 318 -31.84 53.70 21.08
C PRO A 318 -32.52 53.56 22.46
N SER A 319 -32.43 54.61 23.26
CA SER A 319 -33.00 54.64 24.60
C SER A 319 -34.54 54.59 24.56
N THR A 320 -35.17 54.28 25.69
CA THR A 320 -36.64 54.22 25.79
C THR A 320 -37.34 55.55 25.50
N VAL A 321 -36.64 56.69 25.60
CA VAL A 321 -37.17 58.02 25.28
C VAL A 321 -37.09 58.31 23.79
N GLU A 322 -36.11 57.74 23.09
CA GLU A 322 -35.94 57.87 21.64
C GLU A 322 -36.91 56.96 20.90
N ILE A 323 -37.36 55.86 21.51
CA ILE A 323 -38.36 54.96 20.92
C ILE A 323 -39.76 55.54 21.19
N THR A 324 -40.55 55.70 20.12
CA THR A 324 -41.99 55.97 20.22
C THR A 324 -42.74 54.73 19.74
N PRO A 325 -43.22 53.86 20.66
CA PRO A 325 -43.95 52.66 20.30
C PRO A 325 -45.26 52.99 19.59
N GLY A 326 -45.53 52.30 18.49
CA GLY A 326 -46.80 52.33 17.78
C GLY A 326 -47.79 51.28 18.31
N THR A 327 -48.59 50.69 17.44
CA THR A 327 -49.57 49.64 17.81
C THR A 327 -49.11 48.25 17.41
N ILE A 328 -49.59 47.25 18.15
CA ILE A 328 -49.49 45.84 17.80
C ILE A 328 -50.89 45.28 17.57
N THR A 329 -51.05 44.50 16.49
CA THR A 329 -52.27 43.72 16.26
C THR A 329 -51.95 42.23 16.19
N ILE A 330 -52.74 41.42 16.90
CA ILE A 330 -52.67 39.96 16.82
C ILE A 330 -53.96 39.47 16.17
N ASP A 331 -53.85 38.95 14.96
CA ASP A 331 -54.94 38.31 14.25
C ASP A 331 -54.80 36.80 14.34
N ARG A 332 -55.89 36.11 14.60
CA ARG A 332 -55.97 34.66 14.69
C ARG A 332 -56.77 34.11 13.52
N LYS A 333 -56.29 33.01 12.95
CA LYS A 333 -57.07 32.12 12.09
C LYS A 333 -57.16 30.77 12.78
N ALA A 334 -58.37 30.40 13.19
CA ALA A 334 -58.63 29.12 13.82
C ALA A 334 -58.22 27.95 12.91
N ILE A 335 -57.85 26.81 13.49
CA ILE A 335 -57.57 25.58 12.72
C ILE A 335 -58.74 25.26 11.77
N GLY A 336 -58.44 25.05 10.48
CA GLY A 336 -59.45 24.82 9.43
C GLY A 336 -60.24 26.06 8.98
N GLY A 337 -60.05 27.22 9.63
CA GLY A 337 -60.66 28.49 9.26
C GLY A 337 -60.05 29.12 8.00
N THR A 338 -60.84 29.91 7.28
CA THR A 338 -60.40 30.64 6.07
C THR A 338 -60.19 32.14 6.31
N SER A 339 -60.65 32.67 7.43
CA SER A 339 -60.64 34.11 7.74
C SER A 339 -59.79 34.42 8.98
N TRP A 340 -59.24 35.63 9.01
CA TRP A 340 -58.49 36.17 10.14
C TRP A 340 -59.42 37.03 10.99
N SER A 341 -59.35 36.85 12.31
CA SER A 341 -60.08 37.65 13.29
C SER A 341 -59.09 38.37 14.17
N ASN A 342 -59.23 39.69 14.31
CA ASN A 342 -58.41 40.46 15.22
C ASN A 342 -58.76 40.10 16.67
N ILE A 343 -57.78 39.62 17.43
CA ILE A 343 -57.93 39.22 18.83
C ILE A 343 -57.33 40.29 19.75
N VAL A 344 -56.22 40.90 19.32
CA VAL A 344 -55.55 41.97 20.05
C VAL A 344 -55.33 43.17 19.14
N ASN A 345 -55.59 44.35 19.68
CA ASN A 345 -55.21 45.64 19.13
C ASN A 345 -54.83 46.56 20.29
N ALA A 346 -53.52 46.69 20.54
CA ALA A 346 -52.98 47.34 21.72
C ALA A 346 -51.79 48.24 21.36
N ALA A 347 -51.40 49.12 22.28
CA ALA A 347 -50.14 49.84 22.16
C ALA A 347 -48.97 48.89 22.42
N ALA A 348 -47.90 48.99 21.63
CA ALA A 348 -46.64 48.36 21.96
C ALA A 348 -45.96 49.10 23.13
N CYS A 349 -45.10 48.40 23.86
CA CYS A 349 -44.35 48.95 24.99
C CYS A 349 -42.86 49.06 24.66
N SER A 350 -42.16 49.96 25.34
CA SER A 350 -40.68 50.01 25.37
C SER A 350 -40.24 50.24 26.82
N GLU A 351 -39.59 49.25 27.41
CA GLU A 351 -39.12 49.28 28.81
C GLU A 351 -37.59 49.20 28.92
N ALA A 352 -36.91 48.92 27.81
CA ALA A 352 -35.46 48.79 27.71
C ALA A 352 -34.96 49.42 26.40
N ALA A 353 -33.72 49.89 26.40
CA ALA A 353 -33.07 50.40 25.20
C ALA A 353 -33.10 49.34 24.08
N GLY A 354 -33.45 49.77 22.88
CA GLY A 354 -33.54 48.92 21.71
C GLY A 354 -34.67 47.89 21.71
N LEU A 355 -35.66 47.95 22.61
CA LEU A 355 -36.73 46.96 22.67
C LEU A 355 -38.13 47.57 22.50
N ILE A 356 -38.89 47.04 21.54
CA ILE A 356 -40.33 47.28 21.36
C ILE A 356 -41.04 45.94 21.53
N TYR A 357 -41.99 45.82 22.45
CA TYR A 357 -42.62 44.53 22.76
C TYR A 357 -44.09 44.60 23.16
N TYR A 358 -44.73 43.45 23.20
CA TYR A 358 -46.03 43.22 23.81
C TYR A 358 -46.08 41.80 24.38
N ASP A 359 -46.63 41.67 25.59
CA ASP A 359 -46.74 40.40 26.30
C ASP A 359 -48.16 39.84 26.13
N GLU A 360 -48.28 38.69 25.45
CA GLU A 360 -49.58 38.04 25.19
C GLU A 360 -49.66 36.68 25.90
N VAL A 361 -50.85 36.35 26.44
CA VAL A 361 -51.08 35.07 27.12
C VAL A 361 -51.69 34.07 26.16
N PHE A 362 -50.85 33.17 25.64
CA PHE A 362 -51.29 32.07 24.79
C PHE A 362 -51.71 30.87 25.66
N ASP A 363 -52.99 30.78 25.97
CA ASP A 363 -53.56 29.64 26.67
C ASP A 363 -54.88 29.16 26.04
N SER A 364 -55.30 27.95 26.39
CA SER A 364 -56.53 27.36 25.86
C SER A 364 -57.81 28.01 26.41
N GLY A 365 -57.72 28.71 27.54
CA GLY A 365 -58.83 29.43 28.18
C GLY A 365 -59.12 30.80 27.54
N THR A 366 -58.11 31.45 26.97
CA THR A 366 -58.21 32.71 26.20
C THR A 366 -58.61 32.46 24.73
N GLY A 367 -58.81 31.20 24.36
CA GLY A 367 -59.42 30.78 23.10
C GLY A 367 -58.43 30.32 22.03
N TYR A 368 -57.12 30.26 22.31
CA TYR A 368 -56.13 29.66 21.41
C TYR A 368 -56.21 28.13 21.43
N ALA A 369 -56.05 27.50 20.28
CA ALA A 369 -56.10 26.06 20.11
C ALA A 369 -54.92 25.57 19.26
N GLU A 370 -54.54 24.30 19.44
CA GLU A 370 -53.55 23.65 18.58
C GLU A 370 -53.94 23.75 17.10
N GLY A 371 -52.97 24.12 16.26
CA GLY A 371 -53.14 24.28 14.83
C GLY A 371 -53.73 25.64 14.40
N ASP A 372 -54.00 26.54 15.34
CA ASP A 372 -54.28 27.93 15.01
C ASP A 372 -53.08 28.59 14.34
N SER A 373 -53.35 29.47 13.38
CA SER A 373 -52.35 30.35 12.78
C SER A 373 -52.52 31.75 13.35
N ILE A 374 -51.41 32.39 13.75
CA ILE A 374 -51.42 33.73 14.32
C ILE A 374 -50.61 34.67 13.43
N ARG A 375 -51.12 35.89 13.25
CA ARG A 375 -50.44 37.01 12.58
C ARG A 375 -50.20 38.10 13.60
N ILE A 376 -48.97 38.50 13.76
CA ILE A 376 -48.56 39.60 14.63
C ILE A 376 -48.12 40.74 13.73
N THR A 377 -48.68 41.93 13.92
CA THR A 377 -48.32 43.11 13.13
C THR A 377 -47.91 44.27 14.01
N PHE A 378 -46.69 44.78 13.85
CA PHE A 378 -46.22 46.01 14.51
C PHE A 378 -46.36 47.19 13.55
N LYS A 379 -47.19 48.17 13.89
CA LYS A 379 -47.53 49.32 13.04
C LYS A 379 -47.05 50.63 13.66
N GLY A 380 -46.57 51.56 12.83
CA GLY A 380 -46.23 52.92 13.24
C GLY A 380 -45.14 53.01 14.30
N GLN A 381 -44.18 52.08 14.31
CA GLN A 381 -43.06 52.10 15.25
C GLN A 381 -42.05 53.17 14.82
N LYS A 382 -41.60 54.05 15.71
CA LYS A 382 -40.71 55.17 15.38
C LYS A 382 -39.54 55.32 16.35
N ILE A 383 -38.46 55.94 15.86
CA ILE A 383 -37.34 56.40 16.67
C ILE A 383 -37.08 57.87 16.37
N THR A 384 -36.91 58.68 17.40
CA THR A 384 -36.58 60.10 17.28
C THR A 384 -35.12 60.32 17.65
N VAL A 385 -34.28 60.70 16.69
CA VAL A 385 -32.85 61.03 16.91
C VAL A 385 -32.60 62.48 16.51
N ALA A 386 -32.03 63.27 17.43
CA ALA A 386 -31.64 64.67 17.20
C ALA A 386 -32.73 65.51 16.48
N ALA A 387 -33.99 65.35 16.93
CA ALA A 387 -35.22 66.00 16.42
C ALA A 387 -35.81 65.47 15.10
N ASN A 388 -35.26 64.40 14.52
CA ASN A 388 -35.83 63.74 13.35
C ASN A 388 -36.51 62.43 13.75
N ASP A 389 -37.73 62.21 13.26
CA ASP A 389 -38.44 60.94 13.40
C ASP A 389 -38.10 60.01 12.24
N TYR A 390 -37.71 58.79 12.57
CA TYR A 390 -37.44 57.71 11.64
C TYR A 390 -38.46 56.60 11.86
N GLU A 391 -39.18 56.21 10.81
CA GLU A 391 -40.15 55.12 10.87
C GLU A 391 -39.42 53.77 10.80
N ILE A 392 -39.58 52.93 11.83
CA ILE A 392 -39.20 51.52 11.82
C ILE A 392 -40.25 50.72 11.03
N THR A 393 -41.53 50.97 11.33
CA THR A 393 -42.64 50.39 10.57
C THR A 393 -43.67 51.47 10.21
N ASP A 394 -44.21 51.38 9.00
CA ASP A 394 -45.24 52.31 8.51
C ASP A 394 -46.62 52.00 9.13
N SER A 395 -47.67 52.69 8.67
CA SER A 395 -49.04 52.46 9.11
C SER A 395 -49.61 51.07 8.77
N THR A 396 -49.01 50.38 7.79
CA THR A 396 -49.38 49.01 7.39
C THR A 396 -48.72 47.99 8.31
N GLY A 397 -47.52 48.31 8.78
CA GLY A 397 -46.72 47.54 9.73
C GLY A 397 -45.99 46.35 9.12
N TRP A 398 -45.17 45.70 9.94
CA TRP A 398 -44.49 44.46 9.58
C TRP A 398 -45.26 43.26 10.14
N ILE A 399 -45.53 42.26 9.31
CA ILE A 399 -46.37 41.10 9.63
C ILE A 399 -45.50 39.86 9.84
N PHE A 400 -45.72 39.17 10.95
CA PHE A 400 -45.07 37.90 11.30
C PHE A 400 -46.14 36.83 11.48
N GLN A 401 -45.89 35.63 10.96
CA GLN A 401 -46.80 34.49 11.09
C GLN A 401 -46.19 33.41 11.98
N ILE A 402 -46.98 32.93 12.93
CA ILE A 402 -46.56 31.90 13.87
C ILE A 402 -47.66 30.83 13.97
N GLY A 403 -47.26 29.60 14.30
CA GLY A 403 -48.18 28.50 14.59
C GLY A 403 -48.44 28.32 16.08
N ILE A 404 -49.59 27.77 16.42
CA ILE A 404 -49.86 27.23 17.76
C ILE A 404 -49.71 25.72 17.73
N ARG A 405 -48.87 25.18 18.61
CA ARG A 405 -48.70 23.74 18.83
C ARG A 405 -49.15 23.39 20.23
N GLN A 406 -49.56 22.14 20.45
CA GLN A 406 -49.63 21.57 21.78
C GLN A 406 -48.73 20.35 21.83
N THR A 407 -47.53 20.46 22.42
CA THR A 407 -46.70 19.27 22.62
C THR A 407 -47.40 18.36 23.62
N ILE A 408 -47.77 17.16 23.18
CA ILE A 408 -48.31 16.13 24.07
C ILE A 408 -47.18 15.71 25.03
N ARG A 409 -47.09 16.36 26.18
CA ARG A 409 -46.28 15.86 27.28
C ARG A 409 -47.00 14.66 27.89
N LEU A 410 -46.30 13.52 27.98
CA LEU A 410 -46.78 12.37 28.72
C LEU A 410 -47.17 12.85 30.12
N THR A 411 -48.41 12.62 30.53
CA THR A 411 -48.82 12.90 31.91
C THR A 411 -47.86 12.18 32.85
N ALA A 412 -47.61 12.74 34.04
CA ALA A 412 -46.67 12.17 35.01
C ALA A 412 -46.89 10.65 35.24
N ALA A 413 -48.17 10.21 35.19
CA ALA A 413 -48.55 8.80 35.26
C ALA A 413 -48.01 7.95 34.09
N ARG A 414 -48.04 8.45 32.85
CA ARG A 414 -47.53 7.71 31.68
C ARG A 414 -45.99 7.71 31.61
N ALA A 415 -45.35 8.77 32.09
CA ALA A 415 -43.88 8.82 32.20
C ALA A 415 -43.34 7.83 33.25
N ALA A 416 -44.07 7.64 34.36
CA ALA A 416 -43.73 6.65 35.38
C ALA A 416 -43.75 5.22 34.82
N VAL A 417 -44.79 4.85 34.06
CA VAL A 417 -44.89 3.52 33.43
C VAL A 417 -43.73 3.28 32.45
N LEU A 418 -43.36 4.27 31.64
CA LEU A 418 -42.23 4.13 30.71
C LEU A 418 -40.90 3.96 31.45
N THR A 419 -40.73 4.65 32.58
CA THR A 419 -39.58 4.53 33.46
C THR A 419 -39.46 3.11 34.04
N GLU A 420 -40.58 2.48 34.41
CA GLU A 420 -40.59 1.08 34.86
C GLU A 420 -40.14 0.08 33.76
N TRP A 421 -40.49 0.35 32.49
CA TRP A 421 -40.05 -0.45 31.35
C TRP A 421 -38.55 -0.27 31.07
N ILE A 422 -38.06 0.97 31.10
CA ILE A 422 -36.66 1.31 30.80
C ILE A 422 -35.73 0.84 31.92
N ASN A 423 -36.10 1.04 33.18
CA ASN A 423 -35.30 0.63 34.33
C ASN A 423 -35.39 -0.88 34.62
N GLY A 424 -36.02 -1.64 33.72
CA GLY A 424 -36.01 -3.10 33.77
C GLY A 424 -36.91 -3.72 34.83
N GLY A 425 -37.65 -2.98 35.65
CA GLY A 425 -38.48 -3.58 36.72
C GLY A 425 -39.55 -4.55 36.20
N ARG A 426 -40.09 -4.33 34.99
CA ARG A 426 -41.02 -5.28 34.34
C ARG A 426 -40.30 -6.39 33.56
N LEU A 427 -39.10 -6.11 33.05
CA LEU A 427 -38.26 -7.10 32.38
C LEU A 427 -37.69 -8.09 33.39
N ASP A 428 -37.34 -7.64 34.59
CA ASP A 428 -36.87 -8.42 35.73
C ASP A 428 -37.96 -9.42 36.18
N ASN A 429 -39.20 -8.96 36.36
CA ASN A 429 -40.33 -9.86 36.64
C ASN A 429 -40.59 -10.89 35.53
N LEU A 430 -40.41 -10.52 34.26
CA LEU A 430 -40.52 -11.46 33.14
C LEU A 430 -39.32 -12.42 33.06
N LEU A 431 -38.12 -11.96 33.44
CA LEU A 431 -36.91 -12.77 33.49
C LEU A 431 -36.92 -13.74 34.67
N ASP A 432 -37.43 -13.34 35.83
CA ASP A 432 -37.58 -14.18 37.03
C ASP A 432 -38.61 -15.30 36.77
N THR A 433 -39.67 -14.97 36.03
CA THR A 433 -40.67 -15.94 35.55
C THR A 433 -40.08 -16.90 34.48
N ALA A 434 -39.15 -16.43 33.63
CA ALA A 434 -38.49 -17.26 32.62
C ALA A 434 -37.31 -18.09 33.18
N ALA A 435 -36.60 -17.58 34.19
CA ALA A 435 -35.50 -18.25 34.89
C ALA A 435 -36.01 -19.41 35.76
N ALA A 436 -37.25 -19.36 36.23
CA ALA A 436 -37.95 -20.48 36.85
C ALA A 436 -38.35 -21.60 35.86
N GLY A 437 -38.18 -21.42 34.54
CA GLY A 437 -38.64 -22.35 33.50
C GLY A 437 -37.62 -23.37 32.97
N GLY A 438 -36.39 -23.43 33.52
CA GLY A 438 -35.28 -24.21 32.93
C GLY A 438 -34.73 -25.39 33.75
N GLY A 439 -35.22 -25.63 34.97
CA GLY A 439 -34.80 -26.76 35.81
C GLY A 439 -36.02 -27.41 36.46
N GLY A 440 -36.17 -28.73 36.30
CA GLY A 440 -37.37 -29.48 36.68
C GLY A 440 -37.89 -29.15 38.08
N SER A 441 -39.19 -28.84 38.18
CA SER A 441 -39.88 -28.69 39.45
C SER A 441 -39.92 -30.06 40.14
N SER A 442 -39.26 -30.21 41.29
CA SER A 442 -39.28 -31.48 42.05
C SER A 442 -40.66 -31.82 42.64
N GLY A 443 -41.71 -31.06 42.33
CA GLY A 443 -43.04 -31.20 42.90
C GLY A 443 -43.21 -30.37 44.18
N ALA A 444 -44.46 -30.09 44.55
CA ALA A 444 -44.82 -29.28 45.73
C ALA A 444 -45.57 -30.10 46.81
N GLY A 445 -45.63 -31.42 46.67
CA GLY A 445 -46.36 -32.30 47.59
C GLY A 445 -45.61 -32.58 48.89
N ALA A 446 -46.33 -32.99 49.93
CA ALA A 446 -45.77 -33.09 51.28
C ALA A 446 -44.83 -34.31 51.50
N ILE A 447 -44.84 -35.31 50.61
CA ILE A 447 -44.11 -36.57 50.78
C ILE A 447 -42.87 -36.58 49.89
N THR A 448 -41.71 -36.76 50.50
CA THR A 448 -40.46 -37.04 49.78
C THR A 448 -40.49 -38.49 49.27
N TRP A 449 -40.64 -38.64 47.95
CA TRP A 449 -40.72 -39.93 47.27
C TRP A 449 -39.53 -40.12 46.34
N THR A 450 -38.86 -41.26 46.44
CA THR A 450 -37.64 -41.55 45.69
C THR A 450 -37.88 -42.61 44.63
N TYR A 451 -37.62 -42.28 43.37
CA TYR A 451 -37.65 -43.22 42.26
C TYR A 451 -36.24 -43.66 41.90
N THR A 452 -36.03 -44.98 41.86
CA THR A 452 -34.74 -45.60 41.52
C THR A 452 -34.88 -46.38 40.23
N LEU A 453 -33.98 -46.13 39.28
CA LEU A 453 -34.00 -46.72 37.96
C LEU A 453 -32.72 -47.51 37.70
N THR A 454 -32.88 -48.79 37.41
CA THR A 454 -31.79 -49.74 37.11
C THR A 454 -32.08 -50.48 35.82
N ASP A 455 -31.02 -50.84 35.09
CA ASP A 455 -31.11 -51.66 33.88
C ASP A 455 -31.44 -53.12 34.26
N SER A 456 -32.47 -53.69 33.65
CA SER A 456 -32.96 -55.03 33.99
C SER A 456 -32.08 -56.18 33.50
N GLY A 457 -31.21 -55.93 32.51
CA GLY A 457 -30.26 -56.92 31.99
C GLY A 457 -28.96 -56.99 32.78
N THR A 458 -28.50 -55.84 33.31
CA THR A 458 -27.20 -55.74 34.01
C THR A 458 -27.31 -55.48 35.52
N GLY A 459 -28.44 -54.98 36.01
CA GLY A 459 -28.65 -54.57 37.39
C GLY A 459 -27.98 -53.24 37.78
N LEU A 460 -27.32 -52.56 36.84
CA LEU A 460 -26.62 -51.30 37.10
C LEU A 460 -27.59 -50.09 37.10
N PRO A 461 -27.34 -49.05 37.90
CA PRO A 461 -28.15 -47.84 37.92
C PRO A 461 -28.04 -47.04 36.61
N ILE A 462 -29.15 -46.42 36.18
CA ILE A 462 -29.19 -45.60 34.97
C ILE A 462 -29.24 -44.12 35.35
N ALA A 463 -28.08 -43.46 35.29
CA ALA A 463 -27.95 -42.02 35.52
C ALA A 463 -28.54 -41.17 34.39
N ASP A 464 -28.72 -39.88 34.62
CA ASP A 464 -29.11 -38.84 33.65
C ASP A 464 -30.35 -39.17 32.82
N VAL A 465 -31.34 -39.82 33.43
CA VAL A 465 -32.64 -40.08 32.81
C VAL A 465 -33.56 -38.94 33.18
N THR A 466 -34.17 -38.30 32.18
CA THR A 466 -35.25 -37.35 32.42
C THR A 466 -36.47 -38.12 32.89
N VAL A 467 -36.92 -37.80 34.10
CA VAL A 467 -38.07 -38.41 34.74
C VAL A 467 -39.11 -37.33 35.00
N TRP A 468 -40.36 -37.58 34.64
CA TRP A 468 -41.47 -36.71 35.04
C TRP A 468 -42.66 -37.52 35.51
N VAL A 469 -43.39 -36.95 36.44
CA VAL A 469 -44.50 -37.58 37.16
C VAL A 469 -45.77 -36.86 36.76
N THR A 470 -46.78 -37.63 36.36
CA THR A 470 -48.12 -37.10 36.02
C THR A 470 -49.20 -37.70 36.91
N THR A 471 -50.31 -36.98 37.08
CA THR A 471 -51.50 -37.50 37.79
C THR A 471 -52.41 -38.33 36.88
N ASP A 472 -52.19 -38.28 35.57
CA ASP A 472 -53.02 -38.92 34.55
C ASP A 472 -52.18 -39.86 33.66
N VAL A 473 -52.80 -40.97 33.25
CA VAL A 473 -52.16 -42.01 32.41
C VAL A 473 -51.77 -41.54 31.01
N PRO A 474 -52.41 -40.53 30.37
CA PRO A 474 -51.94 -39.99 29.09
C PRO A 474 -50.67 -39.12 29.20
N GLY A 475 -50.28 -38.68 30.41
CA GLY A 475 -49.06 -37.91 30.64
C GLY A 475 -49.19 -36.41 30.38
N VAL A 476 -50.40 -35.85 30.42
CA VAL A 476 -50.65 -34.45 30.11
C VAL A 476 -50.39 -33.55 31.32
N ASN A 477 -50.79 -33.97 32.51
CA ASN A 477 -50.67 -33.17 33.73
C ASN A 477 -49.39 -33.52 34.49
N VAL A 478 -48.28 -32.91 34.10
CA VAL A 478 -46.98 -33.06 34.77
C VAL A 478 -46.96 -32.29 36.09
N ILE A 479 -46.80 -32.99 37.19
CA ILE A 479 -46.77 -32.41 38.54
C ILE A 479 -45.36 -32.31 39.13
N ALA A 480 -44.43 -33.11 38.63
CA ALA A 480 -43.02 -33.04 38.99
C ALA A 480 -42.15 -33.51 37.83
N SER A 481 -40.93 -33.01 37.73
CA SER A 481 -39.91 -33.51 36.81
C SER A 481 -38.52 -33.32 37.38
N GLY A 482 -37.60 -34.18 36.96
CA GLY A 482 -36.25 -34.24 37.48
C GLY A 482 -35.37 -35.14 36.61
N ILE A 483 -34.10 -35.24 36.97
CA ILE A 483 -33.13 -36.07 36.26
C ILE A 483 -32.49 -37.02 37.26
N THR A 484 -32.36 -38.30 36.93
CA THR A 484 -31.69 -39.26 37.82
C THR A 484 -30.21 -38.92 37.98
N ASN A 485 -29.70 -39.02 39.19
CA ASN A 485 -28.28 -38.82 39.48
C ASN A 485 -27.43 -40.03 39.04
N ALA A 486 -26.12 -39.99 39.29
CA ALA A 486 -25.18 -41.06 38.96
C ALA A 486 -25.57 -42.46 39.50
N ASN A 487 -26.37 -42.52 40.57
CA ASN A 487 -26.86 -43.77 41.18
C ASN A 487 -28.24 -44.19 40.64
N GLY A 488 -28.74 -43.55 39.58
CA GLY A 488 -30.04 -43.84 38.98
C GLY A 488 -31.23 -43.37 39.81
N ILE A 489 -31.01 -42.44 40.74
CA ILE A 489 -32.02 -41.99 41.71
C ILE A 489 -32.49 -40.58 41.38
N VAL A 490 -33.80 -40.35 41.42
CA VAL A 490 -34.42 -39.02 41.44
C VAL A 490 -35.39 -38.94 42.62
N THR A 491 -35.45 -37.78 43.27
CA THR A 491 -36.35 -37.55 44.41
C THR A 491 -37.37 -36.49 44.05
N PHE A 492 -38.63 -36.75 44.36
CA PHE A 492 -39.77 -35.86 44.15
C PHE A 492 -40.47 -35.57 45.47
N TYR A 493 -41.20 -34.47 45.51
CA TYR A 493 -42.09 -34.06 46.59
C TYR A 493 -43.52 -34.15 46.05
N LEU A 494 -44.20 -35.23 46.40
CA LEU A 494 -45.51 -35.62 45.85
C LEU A 494 -46.54 -35.74 46.97
N ASP A 495 -47.82 -35.61 46.65
CA ASP A 495 -48.89 -35.94 47.58
C ASP A 495 -49.23 -37.44 47.48
N ALA A 496 -49.83 -37.99 48.53
CA ALA A 496 -50.22 -39.40 48.55
C ALA A 496 -51.25 -39.71 47.45
N GLY A 497 -51.06 -40.81 46.72
CA GLY A 497 -51.93 -41.22 45.62
C GLY A 497 -51.21 -42.00 44.52
N THR A 498 -51.97 -42.41 43.50
CA THR A 498 -51.42 -43.05 42.31
C THR A 498 -50.82 -42.01 41.37
N VAL A 499 -49.61 -42.26 40.91
CA VAL A 499 -48.88 -41.41 39.97
C VAL A 499 -48.35 -42.21 38.79
N TYR A 500 -48.13 -41.54 37.66
CA TYR A 500 -47.62 -42.14 36.43
C TYR A 500 -46.26 -41.53 36.11
N VAL A 501 -45.22 -42.36 36.15
CA VAL A 501 -43.83 -41.96 36.00
C VAL A 501 -43.35 -42.25 34.59
N TRP A 502 -42.88 -41.20 33.93
CA TRP A 502 -42.37 -41.24 32.57
C TRP A 502 -40.87 -41.07 32.59
N ARG A 503 -40.18 -41.89 31.79
CA ARG A 503 -38.73 -41.92 31.72
C ARG A 503 -38.27 -41.79 30.29
N GLN A 504 -37.29 -40.95 30.04
CA GLN A 504 -36.69 -40.78 28.72
C GLN A 504 -35.18 -40.62 28.82
N LYS A 505 -34.47 -41.46 28.07
CA LYS A 505 -33.03 -41.34 27.83
C LYS A 505 -32.69 -41.98 26.49
N SER A 506 -31.89 -41.27 25.69
CA SER A 506 -31.41 -41.81 24.42
C SER A 506 -30.63 -43.11 24.65
N GLY A 507 -30.86 -44.12 23.82
CA GLY A 507 -30.24 -45.44 23.93
C GLY A 507 -30.90 -46.40 24.93
N TYR A 508 -31.90 -45.95 25.70
CA TYR A 508 -32.71 -46.80 26.58
C TYR A 508 -34.17 -46.81 26.12
N ASN A 509 -34.77 -47.99 26.11
CA ASN A 509 -36.20 -48.14 25.83
C ASN A 509 -36.93 -48.43 27.15
N PHE A 510 -37.80 -47.52 27.58
CA PHE A 510 -38.62 -47.67 28.78
C PHE A 510 -40.06 -48.01 28.41
N THR A 511 -40.70 -48.91 29.17
CA THR A 511 -42.15 -49.06 29.13
C THR A 511 -42.77 -47.94 29.96
N ASN A 512 -43.36 -46.95 29.28
CA ASN A 512 -44.01 -45.79 29.89
C ASN A 512 -45.55 -45.84 29.73
N PRO A 513 -46.31 -45.29 30.69
CA PRO A 513 -45.86 -44.87 32.01
C PRO A 513 -45.60 -46.07 32.94
N ASP A 514 -44.75 -45.86 33.94
CA ASP A 514 -44.68 -46.73 35.11
C ASP A 514 -45.69 -46.25 36.16
N THR A 515 -46.52 -47.15 36.68
CA THR A 515 -47.62 -46.77 37.58
C THR A 515 -47.20 -47.05 39.01
N GLU A 516 -47.06 -45.98 39.80
CA GLU A 516 -46.56 -46.04 41.17
C GLU A 516 -47.59 -45.50 42.16
N THR A 517 -47.51 -45.93 43.42
CA THR A 517 -48.34 -45.39 44.49
C THR A 517 -47.46 -44.72 45.53
N VAL A 518 -47.70 -43.42 45.74
CA VAL A 518 -47.07 -42.62 46.79
C VAL A 518 -47.90 -42.80 48.06
N VAL A 519 -47.26 -43.26 49.14
CA VAL A 519 -47.90 -43.49 50.46
C VAL A 519 -47.20 -42.73 51.57
#